data_AF-B0T1D0-F1
#
_entry.id   AF-B0T1D0-F1
#
_cell.length_a   1.000
_cell.length_b   1.000
_cell.length_c   1.000
_cell.angle_alpha   90.00
_cell.angle_beta   90.00
_cell.angle_gamma   90.00
#
_symmetry.space_group_name_H-M   'P 1'
#
loop_
_entity.id
_entity.type
_entity.pdbx_description
1 polymer ?
#
loop_
_entity_poly.entity_id
_entity_poly.type
_entity_poly.pdbx_seq_one_letter_code
_entity_poly.pdbx_strand_id
1 'polypeptide(L)'
;MPDDGAVANTSERTWVSWVGVIVFVAAALALGIFFSGTQLPLWVRIAFSVFFAVVTVTIAILSDVAHVLPSTDRGPFDWYTIAHGSAGLMFGAWFLPLWWILVVTIAWEMFEASVPGWGMHEPFLNRVIDVTVAVFGWFLVAGLGALITQGQLPFLISAGSLACQACVP
;
A
#
# COMPACT_ATOMS: atom_id res chain seq x y z
N MET A 1 32.69 25.41 -10.64
CA MET A 1 31.65 24.50 -10.12
C MET A 1 32.34 23.69 -9.05
N PRO A 2 31.89 23.74 -7.78
CA PRO A 2 32.46 22.89 -6.75
C PRO A 2 32.31 21.44 -7.19
N ASP A 3 33.36 20.63 -7.01
CA ASP A 3 33.23 19.17 -7.07
C ASP A 3 32.09 18.79 -6.12
N ASP A 4 31.06 18.15 -6.68
CA ASP A 4 29.95 17.58 -5.95
C ASP A 4 30.51 16.43 -5.12
N GLY A 5 31.13 16.78 -3.99
CA GLY A 5 31.82 15.89 -3.08
C GLY A 5 30.95 14.68 -2.86
N ALA A 6 31.46 13.52 -3.27
CA ALA A 6 30.77 12.24 -3.29
C ALA A 6 29.86 12.11 -2.07
N VAL A 7 28.58 12.42 -2.28
CA VAL A 7 27.55 12.15 -1.29
C VAL A 7 27.63 10.66 -1.12
N ALA A 8 28.10 10.22 0.06
CA ALA A 8 28.24 8.81 0.37
C ALA A 8 26.98 8.10 -0.12
N ASN A 9 27.14 6.96 -0.80
CA ASN A 9 26.06 6.19 -1.38
C ASN A 9 25.18 5.61 -0.26
N THR A 10 24.42 6.47 0.44
CA THR A 10 23.54 6.15 1.57
C THR A 10 22.23 5.50 1.10
N SER A 11 22.12 5.21 -0.19
CA SER A 11 20.98 4.54 -0.83
C SER A 11 21.08 3.02 -0.77
N GLU A 12 22.17 2.45 -0.26
CA GLU A 12 22.32 0.99 -0.20
C GLU A 12 21.32 0.38 0.80
N ARG A 13 20.24 -0.20 0.24
CA ARG A 13 19.29 -1.03 0.97
C ARG A 13 20.04 -2.17 1.65
N THR A 14 20.12 -2.10 2.97
CA THR A 14 20.75 -3.16 3.76
C THR A 14 19.85 -4.39 3.83
N TRP A 15 20.40 -5.56 4.15
CA TRP A 15 19.61 -6.77 4.39
C TRP A 15 18.58 -6.57 5.51
N VAL A 16 18.89 -5.72 6.51
CA VAL A 16 17.97 -5.35 7.60
C VAL A 16 16.76 -4.61 7.05
N SER A 17 16.97 -3.69 6.10
CA SER A 17 15.89 -2.96 5.42
C SER A 17 14.93 -3.92 4.71
N TRP A 18 15.46 -4.96 4.04
CA TRP A 18 14.65 -5.99 3.38
C TRP A 18 13.86 -6.86 4.35
N VAL A 19 14.47 -7.25 5.49
CA VAL A 19 13.75 -7.96 6.56
C VAL A 19 12.60 -7.10 7.09
N GLY A 20 12.82 -5.78 7.26
CA GLY A 20 11.80 -4.82 7.66
C GLY A 20 10.59 -4.82 6.71
N VAL A 21 10.84 -4.76 5.39
CA VAL A 21 9.77 -4.83 4.37
C VAL A 21 9.00 -6.14 4.48
N ILE A 22 9.70 -7.28 4.57
CA ILE A 22 9.05 -8.60 4.64
C ILE A 22 8.15 -8.69 5.88
N VAL A 23 8.64 -8.26 7.04
CA VAL A 23 7.88 -8.26 8.30
C VAL A 23 6.67 -7.35 8.20
N PHE A 24 6.85 -6.13 7.68
CA PHE A 24 5.77 -5.18 7.48
C PHE A 24 4.66 -5.76 6.59
N VAL A 25 5.04 -6.25 5.40
CA VAL A 25 4.11 -6.81 4.42
C VAL A 25 3.40 -8.04 4.98
N ALA A 26 4.11 -8.95 5.64
CA ALA A 26 3.52 -10.13 6.25
C ALA A 26 2.50 -9.75 7.34
N ALA A 27 2.83 -8.79 8.20
CA ALA A 27 1.92 -8.30 9.24
C ALA A 27 0.68 -7.62 8.64
N ALA A 28 0.87 -6.77 7.63
CA ALA A 28 -0.22 -6.07 6.95
C ALA A 28 -1.17 -7.06 6.24
N LEU A 29 -0.63 -8.08 5.57
CA LEU A 29 -1.43 -9.12 4.92
C LEU A 29 -2.17 -10.00 5.94
N ALA A 30 -1.49 -10.44 7.00
CA ALA A 30 -2.11 -11.26 8.05
C ALA A 30 -3.32 -10.53 8.66
N LEU A 31 -3.13 -9.26 9.03
CA LEU A 31 -4.20 -8.43 9.59
C LEU A 31 -5.29 -8.12 8.55
N GLY A 32 -4.92 -7.87 7.30
CA GLY A 32 -5.88 -7.69 6.20
C GLY A 32 -6.81 -8.89 6.01
N ILE A 33 -6.31 -10.12 6.15
CA ILE A 33 -7.15 -11.33 6.07
C ILE A 33 -8.22 -11.33 7.18
N PHE A 34 -7.86 -10.97 8.42
CA PHE A 34 -8.80 -10.91 9.54
C PHE A 34 -9.90 -9.86 9.35
N PHE A 35 -9.62 -8.77 8.65
CA PHE A 35 -10.58 -7.70 8.39
C PHE A 35 -11.29 -7.81 7.03
N SER A 36 -11.00 -8.85 6.25
CA SER A 36 -11.49 -8.95 4.88
C SER A 36 -13.01 -9.17 4.80
N GLY A 37 -13.65 -8.42 3.91
CA GLY A 37 -15.05 -8.61 3.55
C GLY A 37 -15.20 -9.54 2.34
N THR A 38 -16.40 -10.09 2.16
CA THR A 38 -16.72 -11.02 1.06
C THR A 38 -17.73 -10.47 0.06
N GLN A 39 -17.90 -9.13 -0.02
CA GLN A 39 -18.92 -8.52 -0.90
C GLN A 39 -18.64 -8.74 -2.39
N LEU A 40 -17.38 -8.74 -2.82
CA LEU A 40 -17.01 -9.02 -4.20
C LEU A 40 -16.67 -10.51 -4.42
N PRO A 41 -16.98 -11.06 -5.61
CA PRO A 41 -16.65 -12.44 -5.92
C PRO A 41 -15.13 -12.65 -5.86
N LEU A 42 -14.71 -13.85 -5.47
CA LEU A 42 -13.30 -14.16 -5.21
C LEU A 42 -12.40 -13.87 -6.41
N TRP A 43 -12.86 -14.14 -7.64
CA TRP A 43 -12.07 -13.91 -8.84
C TRP A 43 -11.74 -12.42 -9.08
N VAL A 44 -12.63 -11.49 -8.70
CA VAL A 44 -12.35 -10.04 -8.78
C VAL A 44 -11.26 -9.66 -7.79
N ARG A 45 -11.35 -10.17 -6.56
CA ARG A 45 -10.35 -9.93 -5.51
C ARG A 45 -8.96 -10.41 -5.93
N ILE A 46 -8.90 -11.63 -6.48
CA ILE A 46 -7.66 -12.19 -7.03
C ILE A 46 -7.13 -11.34 -8.18
N ALA A 47 -7.99 -10.91 -9.11
CA ALA A 47 -7.58 -10.09 -10.24
C ALA A 47 -6.91 -8.77 -9.80
N PHE A 48 -7.48 -8.07 -8.81
CA PHE A 48 -6.87 -6.85 -8.26
C PHE A 48 -5.59 -7.13 -7.49
N SER A 49 -5.50 -8.23 -6.75
CA SER A 49 -4.24 -8.64 -6.09
C SER A 49 -3.13 -8.95 -7.08
N VAL A 50 -3.45 -9.66 -8.16
CA VAL A 50 -2.50 -9.94 -9.25
C VAL A 50 -2.10 -8.64 -9.95
N PHE A 51 -3.04 -7.75 -10.22
CA PHE A 51 -2.76 -6.44 -10.82
C PHE A 51 -1.78 -5.62 -9.95
N PHE A 52 -2.07 -5.49 -8.66
CA PHE A 52 -1.16 -4.84 -7.71
C PHE A 52 0.23 -5.47 -7.73
N ALA A 53 0.32 -6.80 -7.62
CA ALA A 53 1.60 -7.51 -7.63
C ALA A 53 2.39 -7.26 -8.92
N VAL A 54 1.73 -7.29 -10.09
CA VAL A 54 2.38 -7.02 -11.38
C VAL A 54 2.88 -5.58 -11.47
N VAL A 55 2.09 -4.60 -11.04
CA VAL A 55 2.48 -3.17 -11.03
C VAL A 55 3.70 -2.97 -10.14
N THR A 56 3.65 -3.42 -8.88
CA THR A 56 4.75 -3.27 -7.93
C THR A 56 6.02 -3.97 -8.37
N VAL A 57 5.93 -5.23 -8.82
CA VAL A 57 7.10 -5.97 -9.31
C VAL A 57 7.70 -5.32 -10.55
N THR A 58 6.87 -4.82 -11.46
CA THR A 58 7.34 -4.14 -12.66
C THR A 58 8.06 -2.84 -12.31
N ILE A 59 7.51 -2.01 -11.43
CA ILE A 59 8.17 -0.78 -10.96
C ILE A 59 9.49 -1.13 -10.27
N ALA A 60 9.50 -2.11 -9.36
CA ALA A 60 10.70 -2.53 -8.65
C ALA A 60 11.80 -3.02 -9.62
N ILE A 61 11.45 -3.83 -10.62
CA ILE A 61 12.41 -4.28 -11.64
C ILE A 61 12.94 -3.09 -12.45
N LEU A 62 12.06 -2.22 -12.96
CA LEU A 62 12.46 -1.14 -13.84
C LEU A 62 13.24 -0.03 -13.11
N SER A 63 12.94 0.21 -11.84
CA SER A 63 13.62 1.19 -10.97
C SER A 63 14.93 0.61 -10.41
N ASP A 64 14.85 -0.53 -9.74
CA ASP A 64 15.90 -0.97 -8.82
C ASP A 64 16.89 -1.96 -9.45
N VAL A 65 16.46 -2.67 -10.51
CA VAL A 65 17.30 -3.67 -11.19
C VAL A 65 17.77 -3.17 -12.55
N ALA A 66 16.85 -2.67 -13.37
CA ALA A 66 17.15 -2.24 -14.72
C ALA A 66 17.57 -0.75 -14.82
N HIS A 67 17.31 0.04 -13.77
CA HIS A 67 17.61 1.47 -13.70
C HIS A 67 17.12 2.28 -14.92
N VAL A 68 15.95 1.91 -15.44
CA VAL A 68 15.31 2.54 -16.60
C VAL A 68 14.43 3.73 -16.18
N LEU A 69 13.82 3.65 -14.99
CA LEU A 69 12.98 4.72 -14.47
C LEU A 69 13.84 5.82 -13.82
N PRO A 70 13.46 7.10 -13.97
CA PRO A 70 14.12 8.19 -13.26
C PRO A 70 13.96 8.04 -11.74
N SER A 71 14.88 8.62 -10.97
CA SER A 71 14.84 8.53 -9.50
C SER A 71 13.50 9.02 -8.96
N THR A 72 12.92 8.24 -8.06
CA THR A 72 11.58 8.44 -7.49
C THR A 72 11.50 9.62 -6.51
N ASP A 73 12.61 10.02 -5.90
CA ASP A 73 12.55 10.83 -4.67
C ASP A 73 12.53 12.36 -4.86
N ARG A 74 12.25 12.86 -6.07
CA ARG A 74 12.39 14.31 -6.38
C ARG A 74 11.08 15.08 -6.51
N GLY A 75 9.99 14.38 -6.76
CA GLY A 75 8.71 14.99 -7.10
C GLY A 75 7.63 14.76 -6.03
N PRO A 76 6.51 15.48 -6.12
CA PRO A 76 5.29 15.17 -5.37
C PRO A 76 4.57 13.91 -5.89
N PHE A 77 4.91 13.44 -7.09
CA PHE A 77 4.41 12.21 -7.68
C PHE A 77 5.59 11.42 -8.23
N ASP A 78 5.58 10.12 -8.02
CA ASP A 78 6.55 9.22 -8.61
C ASP A 78 5.91 7.91 -9.11
N TRP A 79 6.75 6.95 -9.47
CA TRP A 79 6.29 5.65 -9.95
C TRP A 79 5.65 4.80 -8.84
N TYR A 80 6.12 4.92 -7.60
CA TYR A 80 5.56 4.23 -6.45
C TYR A 80 4.21 4.82 -6.02
N THR A 81 3.90 6.08 -6.33
CA THR A 81 2.52 6.60 -6.23
C THR A 81 1.50 5.73 -7.00
N ILE A 82 1.91 5.17 -8.15
CA ILE A 82 1.07 4.24 -8.93
C ILE A 82 0.91 2.90 -8.18
N ALA A 83 1.97 2.41 -7.56
CA ALA A 83 1.92 1.22 -6.72
C ALA A 83 0.94 1.43 -5.55
N HIS A 84 1.01 2.58 -4.87
CA HIS A 84 0.08 2.96 -3.79
C HIS A 84 -1.38 3.02 -4.26
N GLY A 85 -1.64 3.62 -5.42
CA GLY A 85 -2.97 3.62 -6.02
C GLY A 85 -3.49 2.20 -6.28
N SER A 86 -2.65 1.34 -6.87
CA SER A 86 -3.02 -0.06 -7.14
C SER A 86 -3.20 -0.89 -5.85
N ALA A 87 -2.46 -0.58 -4.79
CA ALA A 87 -2.67 -1.15 -3.45
C ALA A 87 -4.05 -0.75 -2.92
N GLY A 88 -4.42 0.53 -3.06
CA GLY A 88 -5.74 1.05 -2.74
C GLY A 88 -6.87 0.27 -3.44
N LEU A 89 -6.74 0.08 -4.76
CA LEU A 89 -7.69 -0.72 -5.55
C LEU A 89 -7.81 -2.15 -5.02
N MET A 90 -6.68 -2.80 -4.73
CA MET A 90 -6.64 -4.13 -4.13
C MET A 90 -7.36 -4.14 -2.77
N PHE A 91 -7.02 -3.24 -1.85
CA PHE A 91 -7.67 -3.17 -0.54
C PHE A 91 -9.18 -2.94 -0.66
N GLY A 92 -9.61 -2.15 -1.66
CA GLY A 92 -11.03 -1.92 -1.95
C GLY A 92 -11.72 -3.20 -2.44
N ALA A 93 -11.06 -3.97 -3.30
CA ALA A 93 -11.57 -5.26 -3.75
C ALA A 93 -11.80 -6.24 -2.59
N TRP A 94 -10.89 -6.23 -1.62
CA TRP A 94 -10.98 -7.04 -0.40
C TRP A 94 -11.90 -6.48 0.67
N PHE A 95 -12.56 -5.33 0.41
CA PHE A 95 -13.45 -4.68 1.36
C PHE A 95 -12.79 -4.44 2.72
N LEU A 96 -11.49 -4.12 2.72
CA LEU A 96 -10.80 -3.80 3.95
C LEU A 96 -11.34 -2.49 4.54
N PRO A 97 -11.39 -2.35 5.88
CA PRO A 97 -11.87 -1.14 6.50
C PRO A 97 -11.02 0.09 6.14
N LEU A 98 -11.64 1.27 5.97
CA LEU A 98 -10.91 2.49 5.62
C LEU A 98 -9.83 2.85 6.66
N TRP A 99 -10.15 2.75 7.95
CA TRP A 99 -9.17 3.02 9.02
C TRP A 99 -7.94 2.12 8.92
N TRP A 100 -8.13 0.86 8.50
CA TRP A 100 -7.04 -0.10 8.34
C TRP A 100 -6.09 0.35 7.23
N ILE A 101 -6.64 0.84 6.13
CA ILE A 101 -5.87 1.33 4.99
C ILE A 101 -5.07 2.55 5.39
N LEU A 102 -5.68 3.51 6.08
CA LEU A 102 -4.98 4.69 6.59
C LEU A 102 -3.82 4.30 7.51
N VAL A 103 -4.05 3.36 8.44
CA VAL A 103 -2.98 2.87 9.34
C VAL A 103 -1.85 2.23 8.55
N VAL A 104 -2.16 1.34 7.60
CA VAL A 104 -1.14 0.64 6.81
C VAL A 104 -0.37 1.59 5.91
N THR A 105 -1.03 2.48 5.18
CA THR A 105 -0.33 3.38 4.25
C THR A 105 0.50 4.41 5.00
N ILE A 106 -0.01 5.01 6.07
CA ILE A 106 0.77 5.93 6.92
C ILE A 106 1.96 5.19 7.55
N ALA A 107 1.77 3.97 8.04
CA ALA A 107 2.85 3.18 8.61
C ALA A 107 3.92 2.80 7.57
N TRP A 108 3.51 2.57 6.32
CA TRP A 108 4.45 2.35 5.20
C TRP A 108 5.29 3.60 4.93
N GLU A 109 4.66 4.77 4.81
CA GLU A 109 5.37 6.04 4.62
C GLU A 109 6.34 6.35 5.77
N MET A 110 5.94 6.05 7.00
CA MET A 110 6.83 6.18 8.17
C MET A 110 7.98 5.18 8.12
N PHE A 111 7.74 3.96 7.66
CA PHE A 111 8.76 2.94 7.47
C PHE A 111 9.80 3.41 6.44
N GLU A 112 9.36 3.89 5.28
CA GLU A 112 10.25 4.44 4.26
C GLU A 112 11.08 5.61 4.82
N ALA A 113 10.43 6.59 5.45
CA ALA A 113 11.13 7.73 6.04
C ALA A 113 12.18 7.36 7.10
N SER A 114 12.06 6.18 7.73
CA SER A 114 12.93 5.74 8.84
C SER A 114 13.93 4.65 8.48
N VAL A 115 13.74 3.93 7.37
CA VAL A 115 14.57 2.78 7.01
C VAL A 115 15.48 3.12 5.82
N PRO A 116 16.81 3.02 5.98
CA PRO A 116 17.75 3.33 4.91
C PRO A 116 17.49 2.55 3.62
N GLY A 117 17.53 3.28 2.51
CA GLY A 117 17.35 2.77 1.15
C GLY A 117 15.90 2.78 0.62
N TRP A 118 14.94 3.32 1.39
CA TRP A 118 13.52 3.38 1.01
C TRP A 118 12.98 4.82 1.12
N GLY A 119 13.09 5.66 0.09
CA GLY A 119 12.44 6.97 0.08
C GLY A 119 12.94 7.99 1.12
N MET A 120 14.12 7.83 1.72
CA MET A 120 14.63 8.76 2.77
C MET A 120 14.69 10.23 2.33
N HIS A 121 14.81 10.49 1.04
CA HIS A 121 14.91 11.84 0.47
C HIS A 121 13.60 12.33 -0.13
N GLU A 122 12.55 11.53 -0.04
CA GLU A 122 11.25 11.82 -0.60
C GLU A 122 10.58 12.97 0.19
N PRO A 123 10.05 13.99 -0.50
CA PRO A 123 9.40 15.11 0.15
C PRO A 123 8.12 14.67 0.87
N PHE A 124 7.84 15.27 2.05
CA PHE A 124 6.63 15.00 2.83
C PHE A 124 5.32 15.09 2.01
N LEU A 125 5.29 15.95 1.00
CA LEU A 125 4.13 16.09 0.11
C LEU A 125 3.84 14.83 -0.73
N ASN A 126 4.87 14.11 -1.17
CA ASN A 126 4.72 12.88 -1.95
C ASN A 126 4.07 11.78 -1.09
N ARG A 127 4.63 11.50 0.09
CA ARG A 127 4.00 10.67 1.14
C ARG A 127 2.51 10.93 1.38
N VAL A 128 2.12 12.22 1.49
CA VAL A 128 0.70 12.60 1.65
C VAL A 128 -0.12 12.23 0.41
N ILE A 129 0.44 12.45 -0.78
CA ILE A 129 -0.17 12.08 -2.05
C ILE A 129 -0.31 10.56 -2.15
N ASP A 130 0.69 9.79 -1.76
CA ASP A 130 0.68 8.32 -1.82
C ASP A 130 -0.40 7.72 -0.93
N VAL A 131 -0.54 8.22 0.31
CA VAL A 131 -1.66 7.89 1.20
C VAL A 131 -3.00 8.29 0.57
N THR A 132 -3.09 9.49 -0.02
CA THR A 132 -4.33 10.01 -0.62
C THR A 132 -4.76 9.18 -1.83
N VAL A 133 -3.81 8.80 -2.69
CA VAL A 133 -4.04 8.03 -3.92
C VAL A 133 -4.44 6.60 -3.56
N ALA A 134 -3.84 6.00 -2.53
CA ALA A 134 -4.28 4.70 -2.00
C ALA A 134 -5.72 4.74 -1.47
N VAL A 135 -6.08 5.78 -0.68
CA VAL A 135 -7.45 5.97 -0.19
C VAL A 135 -8.43 6.18 -1.35
N PHE A 136 -8.07 6.97 -2.35
CA PHE A 136 -8.90 7.19 -3.54
C PHE A 136 -9.14 5.89 -4.32
N GLY A 137 -8.08 5.09 -4.55
CA GLY A 137 -8.20 3.78 -5.19
C GLY A 137 -9.14 2.84 -4.40
N TRP A 138 -9.04 2.85 -3.07
CA TRP A 138 -9.97 2.09 -2.24
C TRP A 138 -11.42 2.53 -2.44
N PHE A 139 -11.70 3.84 -2.37
CA PHE A 139 -13.04 4.38 -2.54
C PHE A 139 -13.64 3.99 -3.90
N LEU A 140 -12.82 3.98 -4.96
CA LEU A 140 -13.26 3.59 -6.29
C LEU A 140 -13.80 2.15 -6.29
N VAL A 141 -13.03 1.17 -5.79
CA VAL A 141 -13.41 -0.24 -5.87
C VAL A 141 -14.43 -0.62 -4.79
N ALA A 142 -14.21 -0.22 -3.54
CA ALA A 142 -15.13 -0.52 -2.44
C ALA A 142 -16.47 0.22 -2.63
N GLY A 143 -16.44 1.46 -3.09
CA GLY A 143 -17.63 2.26 -3.39
C GLY A 143 -18.46 1.67 -4.53
N LEU A 144 -17.82 1.31 -5.64
CA LEU A 144 -18.51 0.62 -6.75
C LEU A 144 -19.05 -0.74 -6.30
N GLY A 145 -18.27 -1.52 -5.55
CA GLY A 145 -18.71 -2.81 -5.03
C GLY A 145 -19.92 -2.68 -4.10
N ALA A 146 -19.92 -1.72 -3.18
CA ALA A 146 -21.03 -1.47 -2.27
C ALA A 146 -22.28 -1.00 -3.02
N LEU A 147 -22.10 -0.13 -4.02
CA LEU A 147 -23.19 0.33 -4.88
C LEU A 147 -23.84 -0.83 -5.66
N ILE A 148 -23.03 -1.70 -6.27
CA ILE A 148 -23.52 -2.84 -7.07
C ILE A 148 -24.20 -3.90 -6.21
N THR A 149 -23.63 -4.20 -5.04
CA THR A 149 -24.13 -5.24 -4.13
C THR A 149 -25.19 -4.74 -3.15
N GLN A 150 -25.50 -3.44 -3.17
CA GLN A 150 -26.33 -2.77 -2.17
C GLN A 150 -25.81 -2.97 -0.74
N GLY A 151 -24.49 -3.13 -0.59
CA GLY A 151 -23.79 -3.32 0.67
C GLY A 151 -23.45 -2.02 1.38
N GLN A 152 -22.99 -2.13 2.62
CA GLN A 152 -22.42 -1.00 3.35
C GLN A 152 -20.93 -0.86 3.07
N LEU A 153 -20.44 0.38 3.02
CA LEU A 153 -19.02 0.68 2.97
C LEU A 153 -18.36 0.35 4.32
N PRO A 154 -17.22 -0.37 4.33
CA PRO A 154 -16.53 -0.70 5.56
C PRO A 154 -15.67 0.49 6.01
N PHE A 155 -16.29 1.57 6.51
CA PHE A 155 -15.52 2.69 7.08
C PHE A 155 -14.83 2.30 8.40
N LEU A 156 -15.57 1.56 9.23
CA LEU A 156 -15.14 1.08 10.55
C LEU A 156 -15.23 -0.44 10.60
N ILE A 157 -14.61 -1.06 11.60
CA ILE A 157 -14.90 -2.44 11.96
C ILE A 157 -16.39 -2.49 12.34
N SER A 158 -17.17 -3.33 11.65
CA SER A 158 -18.56 -3.56 12.04
C SER A 158 -18.59 -4.10 13.47
N ALA A 159 -19.17 -3.37 14.42
CA ALA A 159 -19.32 -3.86 15.80
C ALA A 159 -20.12 -5.18 15.86
N GLY A 160 -20.96 -5.45 14.85
CA GLY A 160 -21.71 -6.69 14.71
C GLY A 160 -20.86 -7.91 14.40
N SER A 161 -19.66 -7.76 13.81
CA SER A 161 -18.78 -8.90 13.54
C SER A 161 -18.05 -9.41 14.79
N LEU A 162 -17.86 -8.55 15.79
CA LEU A 162 -17.25 -8.94 17.08
C LEU A 162 -18.26 -9.65 18.01
N ALA A 163 -19.54 -9.28 17.93
CA ALA A 163 -20.57 -9.82 18.83
C ALA A 163 -21.03 -11.25 18.47
N CYS A 164 -20.93 -11.66 17.19
CA CYS A 164 -21.46 -12.96 16.75
C CYS A 164 -20.47 -14.13 16.96
N GLN A 165 -19.16 -13.86 17.09
CA GLN A 165 -18.16 -14.90 17.39
C GLN A 165 -18.18 -15.37 18.85
N ALA A 166 -18.77 -14.60 19.76
CA ALA A 166 -18.94 -14.97 21.17
C ALA A 166 -20.24 -15.77 21.45
N CYS A 167 -21.07 -15.98 20.43
CA CYS A 167 -22.41 -16.57 20.56
C CYS A 167 -22.53 -17.94 19.87
N VAL A 168 -21.46 -18.74 19.84
CA VAL A 168 -21.57 -20.17 19.53
C VAL A 168 -21.64 -20.92 20.87
N PRO A 169 -22.81 -21.48 21.26
CA PRO A 169 -22.94 -22.32 22.45
C PRO A 169 -22.19 -23.65 22.32
#